data_AF-A0A235G321-F1
#
_entry.id   AF-A0A235G321-F1
#
_cell.length_a   1.000
_cell.length_b   1.000
_cell.length_c   1.000
_cell.angle_alpha   90.00
_cell.angle_beta   90.00
_cell.angle_gamma   90.00
#
_symmetry.space_group_name_H-M   'P 1'
#
loop_
_entity.id
_entity.type
_entity.pdbx_description
1 polymer ?
#
loop_
_entity_poly.entity_id
_entity_poly.type
_entity_poly.pdbx_seq_one_letter_code
_entity_poly.pdbx_strand_id
1 'polypeptide(L)'
;MPNHDELRPVGLRERKKAHTRASIQEHALRLFQERGYDATTVQQIIDACEISESTFFRYFPAKADVVLADDFDPLIVEALSELESGFGL
;
A
#
# COMPACT_ATOMS: atom_id res chain seq x y z
N MET A 1 -8.73 26.02 -24.82
CA MET A 1 -9.31 24.70 -24.52
C MET A 1 -8.25 23.91 -23.78
N PRO A 2 -8.40 23.65 -22.47
CA PRO A 2 -7.48 22.76 -21.78
C PRO A 2 -7.62 21.34 -22.35
N ASN A 3 -6.48 20.68 -22.55
CA ASN A 3 -6.39 19.37 -23.17
C ASN A 3 -7.02 18.32 -22.26
N HIS A 4 -7.99 17.53 -22.74
CA HIS A 4 -8.62 16.43 -21.99
C HIS A 4 -7.69 15.23 -21.72
N ASP A 5 -6.37 15.45 -21.70
CA ASP A 5 -5.35 14.42 -21.46
C ASP A 5 -4.97 14.29 -19.97
N GLU A 6 -5.54 15.14 -19.10
CA GLU A 6 -5.25 15.18 -17.65
C GLU A 6 -5.96 14.09 -16.82
N LEU A 7 -6.80 13.25 -17.43
CA LEU A 7 -7.52 12.16 -16.77
C LEU A 7 -7.32 10.82 -17.48
N ARG A 8 -6.08 10.46 -17.84
CA ARG A 8 -5.82 9.06 -18.21
C ARG A 8 -5.99 8.19 -16.97
N PRO A 9 -6.96 7.26 -16.92
CA PRO A 9 -7.04 6.31 -15.83
C PRO A 9 -5.70 5.59 -15.73
N VAL A 10 -5.11 5.63 -14.54
CA VAL A 10 -3.84 5.00 -14.18
C VAL A 10 -3.73 3.66 -14.93
N GLY A 11 -2.77 3.56 -15.86
CA GLY A 11 -2.69 2.43 -16.78
C GLY A 11 -2.68 1.10 -16.04
N LEU A 12 -3.18 0.02 -16.64
CA LEU A 12 -3.32 -1.31 -16.00
C LEU A 12 -2.04 -1.78 -15.29
N ARG A 13 -0.86 -1.38 -15.80
CA ARG A 13 0.45 -1.64 -15.17
C ARG A 13 0.63 -0.93 -13.83
N GLU A 14 0.31 0.35 -13.78
CA GLU A 14 0.40 1.17 -12.57
C GLU A 14 -0.63 0.70 -11.52
N ARG A 15 -1.84 0.30 -11.93
CA ARG A 15 -2.81 -0.32 -11.01
C ARG A 15 -2.32 -1.63 -10.41
N LYS A 16 -1.73 -2.51 -11.23
CA LYS A 16 -1.12 -3.76 -10.73
C LYS A 16 0.05 -3.50 -9.79
N LYS A 17 0.85 -2.47 -10.08
CA LYS A 17 1.97 -2.04 -9.25
C LYS A 17 1.47 -1.53 -7.89
N ALA A 18 0.47 -0.65 -7.88
CA ALA A 18 -0.17 -0.14 -6.66
C ALA A 18 -0.77 -1.28 -5.82
N HIS A 19 -1.52 -2.19 -6.44
CA HIS A 19 -2.10 -3.34 -5.74
C HIS A 19 -1.03 -4.24 -5.09
N THR A 20 0.07 -4.53 -5.80
CA THR A 20 1.15 -5.35 -5.23
C THR A 20 1.80 -4.64 -4.04
N ARG A 21 2.01 -3.33 -4.15
CA ARG A 21 2.60 -2.52 -3.09
C ARG A 21 1.70 -2.47 -1.85
N ALA A 22 0.40 -2.24 -2.03
CA ALA A 22 -0.61 -2.23 -0.96
C ALA A 22 -0.69 -3.58 -0.23
N SER A 23 -0.68 -4.69 -0.96
CA SER A 23 -0.69 -6.03 -0.36
C SER A 23 0.54 -6.26 0.53
N ILE A 24 1.74 -5.90 0.07
CA ILE A 24 2.96 -6.01 0.88
C ILE A 24 2.85 -5.16 2.15
N GLN A 25 2.31 -3.94 2.04
CA GLN A 25 2.13 -3.05 3.18
C GLN A 25 1.12 -3.61 4.19
N GLU A 26 -0.01 -4.15 3.74
CA GLU A 26 -1.02 -4.77 4.60
C GLU A 26 -0.43 -5.90 5.47
N HIS A 27 0.28 -6.84 4.85
CA HIS A 27 0.95 -7.93 5.57
C HIS A 27 1.98 -7.42 6.59
N ALA A 28 2.76 -6.41 6.22
CA ALA A 28 3.75 -5.83 7.11
C ALA A 28 3.11 -5.11 8.30
N LEU A 29 2.09 -4.27 8.06
CA LEU A 29 1.37 -3.56 9.12
C LEU A 29 0.70 -4.54 10.08
N ARG A 30 0.14 -5.65 9.57
CA ARG A 30 -0.39 -6.73 10.41
C ARG A 30 0.70 -7.32 11.31
N LEU A 31 1.87 -7.65 10.76
CA LEU A 31 2.98 -8.19 11.55
C LEU A 31 3.49 -7.18 12.59
N PHE A 32 3.54 -5.89 12.24
CA PHE A 32 3.91 -4.82 13.17
C PHE A 32 2.90 -4.70 14.32
N GLN A 33 1.61 -4.87 14.06
CA GLN A 33 0.58 -4.89 15.10
C GLN A 33 0.70 -6.12 16.00
N GLU A 34 0.95 -7.30 15.43
CA GLU A 34 1.02 -8.56 16.18
C GLU A 34 2.29 -8.67 17.04
N ARG A 35 3.42 -8.13 16.57
CA ARG A 35 4.75 -8.39 17.18
C ARG A 35 5.50 -7.14 17.61
N GLY A 36 5.08 -5.96 17.14
CA GLY A 36 5.81 -4.71 17.28
C GLY A 36 6.77 -4.47 16.11
N TYR A 37 6.90 -3.20 15.72
CA TYR A 37 7.73 -2.78 14.58
C TYR A 37 9.18 -3.26 14.68
N ASP A 38 9.83 -3.10 15.83
CA ASP A 38 11.24 -3.46 16.02
C ASP A 38 11.48 -4.97 15.96
N ALA A 39 10.52 -5.77 16.45
CA ALA A 39 10.61 -7.22 16.46
C ALA A 39 10.29 -7.85 15.09
N THR A 40 9.65 -7.12 14.18
CA THR A 40 9.38 -7.58 12.81
C THR A 40 10.57 -7.31 11.89
N THR A 41 11.02 -8.36 11.21
CA THR A 41 12.10 -8.30 10.21
C THR A 41 11.55 -8.22 8.79
N VAL A 42 12.34 -7.68 7.87
CA VAL A 42 12.00 -7.67 6.43
C VAL A 42 11.79 -9.10 5.89
N GLN A 43 12.59 -10.07 6.34
CA GLN A 43 12.45 -11.47 5.94
C GLN A 43 11.08 -12.05 6.32
N GLN A 44 10.59 -11.77 7.54
CA GLN A 44 9.26 -12.23 7.97
C GLN A 44 8.14 -11.65 7.11
N ILE A 45 8.30 -10.41 6.64
CA ILE A 45 7.33 -9.78 5.73
C ILE A 45 7.39 -10.46 4.36
N ILE A 46 8.59 -10.69 3.83
CA ILE A 46 8.82 -11.39 2.56
C ILE A 46 8.18 -12.78 2.58
N ASP A 47 8.41 -13.54 3.65
CA ASP A 47 7.87 -14.89 3.84
C ASP A 47 6.34 -14.86 3.95
N ALA A 48 5.77 -13.90 4.67
CA ALA A 48 4.32 -13.75 4.82
C ALA A 48 3.60 -13.34 3.52
N CYS A 49 4.29 -12.61 2.64
CA CYS A 49 3.78 -12.18 1.34
C CYS A 49 4.04 -13.19 0.21
N GLU A 50 4.82 -14.25 0.46
CA GLU A 50 5.28 -15.21 -0.56
C GLU A 50 6.00 -14.55 -1.76
N ILE A 51 6.84 -13.55 -1.49
CA ILE A 51 7.60 -12.82 -2.52
C ILE A 51 9.10 -13.05 -2.41
N SER A 52 9.85 -12.57 -3.40
CA SER A 52 11.31 -12.47 -3.30
C SER A 52 11.74 -11.20 -2.57
N GLU A 53 12.92 -11.24 -1.97
CA GLU A 53 13.58 -10.06 -1.38
C GLU A 53 13.76 -8.94 -2.42
N SER A 54 14.16 -9.29 -3.64
CA SER A 54 14.24 -8.35 -4.76
C SER A 54 12.89 -7.71 -5.13
N THR A 55 11.78 -8.41 -4.88
CA THR A 55 10.43 -7.86 -5.08
C THR A 55 10.06 -6.91 -3.97
N PHE A 56 10.36 -7.24 -2.72
CA PHE A 56 10.16 -6.32 -1.61
C PHE A 56 10.93 -5.02 -1.80
N PHE A 57 12.25 -5.09 -2.03
CA PHE A 57 13.09 -3.89 -2.16
C PHE A 57 12.79 -3.05 -3.41
N ARG A 58 12.17 -3.63 -4.44
CA ARG A 58 11.65 -2.87 -5.58
C ARG A 58 10.53 -1.90 -5.17
N TYR A 59 9.76 -2.22 -4.12
CA TYR A 59 8.65 -1.40 -3.64
C TYR A 59 9.01 -0.60 -2.38
N PHE A 60 9.83 -1.16 -1.49
CA PHE A 60 10.20 -0.58 -0.20
C PHE A 60 11.71 -0.69 0.01
N PRO A 61 12.47 0.39 -0.21
CA PRO A 61 13.93 0.40 -0.04
C PRO A 61 14.37 0.01 1.38
N ALA A 62 13.58 0.34 2.39
CA ALA A 62 13.78 -0.03 3.79
C ALA A 62 12.46 -0.40 4.49
N LYS A 63 12.58 -1.06 5.66
CA LYS A 63 11.44 -1.41 6.51
C LYS A 63 10.61 -0.17 6.91
N ALA A 64 11.26 0.97 7.13
CA ALA A 64 10.59 2.22 7.49
C ALA A 64 9.68 2.74 6.37
N ASP A 65 10.05 2.54 5.10
CA ASP A 65 9.26 2.99 3.96
C ASP A 65 7.89 2.30 3.87
N VAL A 66 7.74 1.14 4.52
CA VAL A 66 6.46 0.42 4.61
C VAL A 66 5.44 1.18 5.48
N VAL A 67 5.92 1.85 6.53
CA VAL A 67 5.06 2.64 7.42
C VAL A 67 4.82 4.04 6.85
N LEU A 68 5.80 4.57 6.13
CA LEU A 68 5.73 5.89 5.49
C LEU A 68 4.98 5.88 4.15
N ALA A 69 4.52 4.71 3.69
CA ALA A 69 3.80 4.61 2.44
C ALA A 69 2.36 5.07 2.57
N ASP A 70 2.05 6.15 1.86
CA ASP A 70 0.71 6.74 1.74
C ASP A 70 -0.12 6.03 0.64
N ASP A 71 -0.05 4.70 0.57
CA ASP A 71 -0.77 3.89 -0.44
C ASP A 71 -2.24 3.66 -0.07
N PHE A 72 -2.85 4.50 0.78
CA PHE A 72 -4.31 4.56 0.87
C PHE A 72 -4.82 5.01 -0.51
N ASP A 73 -5.07 4.00 -1.34
CA ASP A 73 -5.54 4.10 -2.72
C ASP A 73 -6.71 5.10 -2.76
N PRO A 74 -6.88 5.92 -3.81
CA PRO A 74 -8.12 6.65 -4.03
C PRO A 74 -9.35 5.76 -3.81
N LEU A 75 -9.29 4.44 -4.06
CA LEU A 75 -10.37 3.50 -3.74
C LEU A 75 -10.67 3.35 -2.24
N ILE A 76 -9.68 3.40 -1.36
CA ILE A 76 -9.90 3.42 0.10
C ILE A 76 -10.33 4.81 0.55
N VAL A 77 -9.78 5.88 -0.03
CA VAL A 77 -10.25 7.26 0.26
C VAL A 77 -11.71 7.44 -0.18
N GLU A 78 -12.11 6.88 -1.31
CA GLU A 78 -13.50 6.86 -1.81
C GLU A 78 -14.38 5.98 -0.91
N ALA A 79 -13.92 4.77 -0.55
CA ALA A 79 -14.69 3.90 0.35
C ALA A 79 -14.81 4.48 1.78
N LEU A 80 -13.80 5.20 2.26
CA LEU A 80 -13.83 5.91 3.54
C LEU A 80 -14.72 7.15 3.48
N SER A 81 -14.74 7.90 2.37
CA SER A 81 -15.63 9.05 2.20
C SER A 81 -17.11 8.64 2.10
N GLU A 82 -17.38 7.48 1.50
CA GLU A 82 -18.70 6.85 1.54
C GLU A 82 -19.12 6.43 2.97
N LEU A 83 -18.15 6.02 3.82
CA LEU A 83 -18.40 5.66 5.22
C LEU A 83 -18.60 6.89 6.14
N GLU A 84 -17.84 7.97 5.92
CA GLU A 84 -17.93 9.21 6.70
C GLU A 84 -19.26 9.94 6.50
N SER A 85 -19.92 9.74 5.36
CA SER A 85 -21.26 10.26 5.09
C SER A 85 -22.35 9.68 6.03
N GLY A 86 -22.04 8.65 6.83
CA GLY A 86 -22.91 8.06 7.85
C GLY A 86 -22.57 8.42 9.30
N PHE A 87 -21.43 9.06 9.56
CA PHE A 87 -21.03 9.52 10.90
C PHE A 87 -20.90 11.04 10.90
N GLY A 88 -22.04 11.71 11.03
CA GLY A 88 -22.07 13.16 11.21
C GLY A 88 -21.32 13.57 12.48
N LEU A 89 -20.31 14.43 12.31
CA LEU A 89 -19.84 15.36 13.34
C LEU A 89 -20.43 16.75 13.07
#